data_AF-F3UWY6-F1
#
_entry.id   AF-F3UWY6-F1
#
_cell.length_a   1.000
_cell.length_b   1.000
_cell.length_c   1.000
_cell.angle_alpha   90.00
_cell.angle_beta   90.00
_cell.angle_gamma   90.00
#
_symmetry.space_group_name_H-M   'P 1'
#
loop_
_entity.id
_entity.type
_entity.pdbx_description
1 polymer ?
#
loop_
_entity_poly.entity_id
_entity_poly.type
_entity_poly.pdbx_seq_one_letter_code
_entity_poly.pdbx_strand_id
1 'polypeptide(L)'
;MKIEECKQISILDVANRLGISCKQVSSRVYEHPEHDSFRIFSTTNTFKWFSRDIQGDVIDFVRLVKGISFKEALAFLSEEPFQKEAVQEKRERPFYYTLKRVEDSNCSLARYYLTKCRGISEEIIQKMIQQGLIAQASWKTNETVEPVIVFKSFDHRHKLQAASLQGIYKNHSLPRERLKTILKGSYGHVGISFDIGKPNRLVFCESFIDLMSYYELHQQNLSDIRLVSMEGLKRSVVAYQTLRLIAEENQKLEFLDTVTPSKLLSLINTIRDTTSYFDNHPDLLTLAVDCDDAGKDFSDKLSRSGFPVLLDLPDNESGKEKRDWNDVLREKKSDLQLMIETAKETLRNQPVRQTSQCLEL
;
A
#
# COMPACT_ATOMS: atom_id res chain seq x y z
N MET A 1 4.45 15.53 36.03
CA MET A 1 3.85 14.24 35.65
C MET A 1 4.80 13.52 34.70
N LYS A 2 5.03 12.22 34.85
CA LYS A 2 5.87 11.45 33.90
C LYS A 2 5.08 11.20 32.60
N ILE A 3 5.75 11.11 31.45
CA ILE A 3 5.09 10.91 30.14
C ILE A 3 4.16 9.69 30.16
N GLU A 4 4.60 8.61 30.79
CA GLU A 4 3.86 7.35 30.89
C GLU A 4 2.62 7.47 31.78
N GLU A 5 2.62 8.39 32.75
CA GLU A 5 1.42 8.72 33.52
C GLU A 5 0.43 9.51 32.66
N CYS A 6 0.92 10.41 31.79
CA CYS A 6 0.06 11.15 30.86
C CYS A 6 -0.64 10.22 29.89
N LYS A 7 0.04 9.19 29.38
CA LYS A 7 -0.54 8.20 28.45
C LYS A 7 -1.69 7.38 29.06
N GLN A 8 -1.84 7.38 30.38
CA GLN A 8 -2.95 6.72 31.08
C GLN A 8 -4.18 7.62 31.23
N ILE A 9 -4.09 8.91 30.91
CA ILE A 9 -5.25 9.81 30.91
C ILE A 9 -6.20 9.39 29.78
N SER A 10 -7.48 9.21 30.09
CA SER A 10 -8.51 8.84 29.12
C SER A 10 -8.61 9.88 28.01
N ILE A 11 -8.42 9.44 26.76
CA ILE A 11 -8.69 10.28 25.57
C ILE A 11 -10.14 10.75 25.55
N LEU A 12 -11.10 9.93 26.02
CA LEU A 12 -12.52 10.31 26.03
C LEU A 12 -12.79 11.43 27.02
N ASP A 13 -12.19 11.38 28.20
CA ASP A 13 -12.31 12.45 29.19
C ASP A 13 -11.69 13.75 28.67
N VAL A 14 -10.51 13.66 28.05
CA VAL A 14 -9.86 14.80 27.40
C VAL A 14 -10.71 15.35 26.24
N ALA A 15 -11.30 14.49 25.41
CA ALA A 15 -12.16 14.89 24.31
C ALA A 15 -13.39 15.66 24.83
N ASN A 16 -14.08 15.11 25.83
CA ASN A 16 -15.22 15.78 26.47
C ASN A 16 -14.83 17.13 27.06
N ARG A 17 -13.65 17.23 27.70
CA ARG A 17 -13.14 18.49 28.24
C ARG A 17 -12.87 19.53 27.16
N LEU A 18 -12.43 19.10 25.98
CA LEU A 18 -12.23 19.94 24.81
C LEU A 18 -13.53 20.22 24.05
N GLY A 19 -14.69 19.85 24.59
CA GLY A 19 -16.00 20.08 23.99
C GLY A 19 -16.38 19.08 22.89
N ILE A 20 -15.61 18.00 22.73
CA ILE A 20 -15.83 16.97 21.72
C ILE A 20 -16.60 15.81 22.34
N SER A 21 -17.91 15.79 22.12
CA SER A 21 -18.78 14.70 22.56
C SER A 21 -18.82 13.58 21.51
N CYS A 22 -17.95 12.58 21.62
CA CYS A 22 -17.89 11.46 20.68
C CYS A 22 -19.09 10.50 20.81
N LYS A 23 -19.60 10.04 19.66
CA LYS A 23 -20.71 9.08 19.59
C LYS A 23 -20.17 7.66 19.72
N GLN A 24 -20.71 6.88 20.65
CA GLN A 24 -20.35 5.46 20.76
C GLN A 24 -20.93 4.67 19.57
N VAL A 25 -20.06 4.04 18.78
CA VAL A 25 -20.45 3.22 17.61
C VAL A 25 -20.28 1.71 17.87
N SER A 26 -19.50 1.34 18.89
CA SER A 26 -19.44 -0.02 19.42
C SER A 26 -18.99 0.00 20.88
N SER A 27 -18.92 -1.15 21.55
CA SER A 27 -18.58 -1.24 22.98
C SER A 27 -17.30 -0.52 23.38
N ARG A 28 -16.30 -0.40 22.48
CA ARG A 28 -14.99 0.22 22.76
C ARG A 28 -14.52 1.22 21.71
N VAL A 29 -15.42 1.63 20.81
CA VAL A 29 -15.08 2.55 19.71
C VAL A 29 -16.06 3.71 19.70
N TYR A 30 -15.50 4.91 19.66
CA TYR A 30 -16.23 6.18 19.68
C TYR A 30 -15.84 6.97 18.44
N GLU A 31 -16.81 7.57 17.78
CA GLU A 31 -16.65 8.32 16.53
C GLU A 31 -16.82 9.81 16.81
N HIS A 32 -16.01 10.63 16.15
CA HIS A 32 -16.11 12.08 16.26
C HIS A 32 -17.40 12.57 15.60
N PRO A 33 -18.16 13.50 16.22
CA PRO A 33 -19.47 13.92 15.71
C PRO A 33 -19.40 14.55 14.32
N GLU A 34 -18.33 15.28 14.02
CA GLU A 34 -18.14 15.99 12.74
C GLU A 34 -17.22 15.25 11.75
N HIS A 35 -16.57 14.18 12.19
CA HIS A 35 -15.56 13.47 11.39
C HIS A 35 -15.79 11.96 11.50
N ASP A 36 -16.58 11.42 10.56
CA ASP A 36 -16.93 10.00 10.44
C ASP A 36 -15.74 9.02 10.43
N SER A 37 -14.61 9.51 9.94
CA SER A 37 -13.34 8.79 9.82
C SER A 37 -12.43 9.00 11.02
N PHE A 38 -12.85 9.73 12.06
CA PHE A 38 -12.09 9.88 13.30
C PHE A 38 -12.68 9.00 14.39
N ARG A 39 -11.87 8.06 14.89
CA ARG A 39 -12.28 7.11 15.93
C ARG A 39 -11.34 7.08 17.11
N ILE A 40 -11.90 7.01 18.31
CA ILE A 40 -11.21 6.78 19.58
C ILE A 40 -11.44 5.33 20.00
N PHE A 41 -10.37 4.66 20.40
CA PHE A 41 -10.38 3.28 20.87
C PHE A 41 -10.08 3.28 22.37
N SER A 42 -11.13 3.13 23.18
CA SER A 42 -10.99 3.20 24.65
C SER A 42 -10.14 2.08 25.21
N THR A 43 -10.16 0.90 24.60
CA THR A 43 -9.34 -0.25 25.01
C THR A 43 -7.84 0.05 25.03
N THR A 44 -7.35 0.75 24.00
CA THR A 44 -5.92 1.05 23.84
C THR A 44 -5.58 2.48 24.21
N ASN A 45 -6.58 3.29 24.59
CA ASN A 45 -6.45 4.71 24.86
C ASN A 45 -5.72 5.48 23.75
N THR A 46 -6.13 5.24 22.50
CA THR A 46 -5.56 5.83 21.28
C THR A 46 -6.65 6.33 20.34
N PHE A 47 -6.32 7.22 19.42
CA PHE A 47 -7.22 7.64 18.34
C PHE A 47 -6.65 7.30 16.96
N LYS A 48 -7.51 7.23 15.94
CA LYS A 48 -7.15 7.16 14.54
C LYS A 48 -8.10 7.99 13.68
N TRP A 49 -7.54 8.88 12.89
CA TRP A 49 -8.20 9.60 11.81
C TRP A 49 -7.88 8.94 10.47
N PHE A 50 -8.77 8.07 10.01
CA PHE A 50 -8.56 7.21 8.84
C PHE A 50 -8.35 8.02 7.55
N SER A 51 -9.17 9.05 7.30
CA SER A 51 -9.07 9.89 6.09
C SER A 51 -7.82 10.76 6.04
N ARG A 52 -7.23 11.08 7.19
CA ARG A 52 -6.01 11.88 7.29
C ARG A 52 -4.76 11.05 7.54
N ASP A 53 -4.88 9.74 7.74
CA ASP A 53 -3.79 8.84 8.14
C ASP A 53 -3.00 9.40 9.34
N ILE A 54 -3.72 9.85 10.37
CA ILE A 54 -3.17 10.35 11.65
C ILE A 54 -3.65 9.41 12.75
N GLN A 55 -2.77 9.07 13.68
CA GLN A 55 -3.10 8.29 14.87
C GLN A 55 -2.12 8.64 15.99
N GLY A 56 -2.49 8.36 17.22
CA GLY A 56 -1.60 8.62 18.34
C GLY A 56 -2.24 8.30 19.69
N ASP A 57 -1.48 8.58 20.73
CA ASP A 57 -1.95 8.51 22.11
C ASP A 57 -2.64 9.82 22.52
N VAL A 58 -2.95 9.96 23.80
CA VAL A 58 -3.63 11.16 24.35
C VAL A 58 -2.81 12.44 24.22
N ILE A 59 -1.48 12.34 24.21
CA ILE A 59 -0.62 13.52 24.04
C ILE A 59 -0.72 13.98 22.59
N ASP A 60 -0.62 13.04 21.65
CA ASP A 60 -0.82 13.35 20.22
C ASP A 60 -2.23 13.87 19.93
N PHE A 61 -3.25 13.38 20.65
CA PHE A 61 -4.62 13.87 20.55
C PHE A 61 -4.73 15.34 20.93
N VAL A 62 -4.17 15.73 22.10
CA VAL A 62 -4.17 17.12 22.56
C VAL A 62 -3.41 18.02 21.58
N ARG A 63 -2.25 17.58 21.10
CA ARG A 63 -1.47 18.32 20.09
C ARG A 63 -2.28 18.53 18.81
N LEU A 64 -2.97 17.48 18.35
CA LEU A 64 -3.76 17.52 17.12
C LEU A 64 -4.96 18.46 17.26
N VAL A 65 -5.72 18.36 18.35
CA VAL A 65 -6.96 19.13 18.55
C VAL A 65 -6.66 20.59 18.87
N LYS A 66 -5.62 20.88 19.67
CA LYS A 66 -5.28 22.24 20.10
C LYS A 66 -4.25 22.94 19.20
N GLY A 67 -3.55 22.20 18.32
CA GLY A 67 -2.48 22.74 17.48
C GLY A 67 -1.24 23.20 18.27
N ILE A 68 -0.96 22.55 19.41
CA ILE A 68 0.10 22.97 20.34
C ILE A 68 1.32 22.02 20.32
N SER A 69 2.44 22.50 20.88
CA SER A 69 3.66 21.72 21.02
C SER A 69 3.52 20.56 22.00
N PHE A 70 4.46 19.61 21.95
CA PHE A 70 4.50 18.48 22.89
C PHE A 70 4.60 18.93 24.35
N LYS A 71 5.41 19.96 24.64
CA LYS A 71 5.59 20.50 25.99
C LYS A 71 4.31 21.13 26.52
N GLU A 72 3.61 21.88 25.69
CA GLU A 72 2.33 22.49 26.04
C GLU A 72 1.22 21.44 26.23
N ALA A 73 1.23 20.38 25.42
CA ALA A 73 0.30 19.26 25.60
C ALA A 73 0.53 18.53 26.92
N LEU A 74 1.79 18.32 27.33
CA LEU A 74 2.11 17.75 28.64
C LEU A 74 1.67 18.67 29.79
N ALA A 75 1.85 19.99 29.65
CA ALA A 75 1.39 20.97 30.64
C ALA A 75 -0.13 20.92 30.79
N PHE A 76 -0.87 20.96 29.68
CA PHE A 76 -2.33 20.83 29.66
C PHE A 76 -2.82 19.55 30.36
N LEU A 77 -2.19 18.41 30.08
CA LEU A 77 -2.52 17.13 30.70
C LEU A 77 -2.15 17.05 32.20
N SER A 78 -1.33 17.98 32.69
CA SER A 78 -0.87 18.04 34.08
C SER A 78 -1.62 19.04 34.96
N GLU A 79 -2.37 19.97 34.37
CA GLU A 79 -3.02 21.09 35.08
C GLU A 79 -4.28 20.68 35.85
N GLU A 80 -4.99 19.65 35.40
CA GLU A 80 -6.27 19.25 35.99
C GLU A 80 -6.42 17.74 36.18
N PRO A 81 -7.24 17.29 37.16
CA PRO A 81 -7.47 15.88 37.38
C PRO A 81 -8.34 15.30 36.27
N PHE A 82 -7.69 14.65 35.30
CA PHE A 82 -8.36 13.80 34.32
C PHE A 82 -8.61 12.40 34.87
N GLN A 83 -9.66 11.74 34.37
CA GLN A 83 -9.89 10.33 34.59
C GLN A 83 -8.78 9.51 33.92
N LYS A 84 -8.22 8.58 34.68
CA LYS A 84 -7.29 7.59 34.12
C LYS A 84 -8.07 6.42 33.56
N GLU A 85 -7.67 5.97 32.39
CA GLU A 85 -8.18 4.75 31.78
C GLU A 85 -7.15 3.65 31.94
N ALA A 86 -7.59 2.45 32.32
CA ALA A 86 -6.74 1.29 32.33
C ALA A 86 -6.38 0.94 30.89
N VAL A 87 -5.24 1.45 30.42
CA VAL A 87 -4.74 1.17 29.07
C VAL A 87 -4.45 -0.31 29.00
N GLN A 88 -5.25 -1.06 28.25
CA GLN A 88 -4.89 -2.42 27.94
C GLN A 88 -3.71 -2.33 26.98
N GLU A 89 -2.51 -2.70 27.44
CA GLU A 89 -1.39 -2.89 26.54
C GLU A 89 -1.84 -3.80 25.41
N LYS A 90 -1.88 -3.26 24.20
CA LYS A 90 -2.13 -4.04 23.01
C LYS A 90 -0.94 -4.98 22.88
N ARG A 91 -1.05 -6.18 23.45
CA ARG A 91 -0.13 -7.27 23.14
C ARG A 91 -0.25 -7.48 21.64
N GLU A 92 0.69 -6.92 20.88
CA GLU A 92 0.76 -7.09 19.45
C GLU A 92 0.97 -8.58 19.19
N ARG A 93 -0.12 -9.29 18.88
CA ARG A 93 -0.03 -10.68 18.50
C ARG A 93 0.64 -10.70 17.12
N PRO A 94 1.65 -11.56 16.91
CA PRO A 94 2.23 -11.74 15.58
C PRO A 94 1.14 -12.03 14.55
N PHE A 95 1.35 -11.55 13.33
CA PHE A 95 0.46 -11.87 12.23
C PHE A 95 0.43 -13.39 12.04
N TYR A 96 -0.77 -13.95 11.98
CA TYR A 96 -0.96 -15.38 11.78
C TYR A 96 -1.60 -15.62 10.41
N TYR A 97 -0.82 -16.23 9.51
CA TYR A 97 -1.27 -16.52 8.15
C TYR A 97 -2.16 -17.77 8.13
N THR A 98 -3.47 -17.55 8.12
CA THR A 98 -4.49 -18.60 8.25
C THR A 98 -4.64 -19.49 7.01
N LEU A 99 -4.20 -19.04 5.84
CA LEU A 99 -4.47 -19.73 4.57
C LEU A 99 -3.44 -20.80 4.19
N LYS A 100 -2.37 -20.98 4.98
CA LYS A 100 -1.24 -21.84 4.61
C LYS A 100 -1.64 -23.27 4.21
N ARG A 101 -2.64 -23.85 4.89
CA ARG A 101 -3.10 -25.23 4.65
C ARG A 101 -4.05 -25.38 3.47
N VAL A 102 -4.56 -24.28 2.95
CA VAL A 102 -5.52 -24.24 1.83
C VAL A 102 -4.93 -23.50 0.62
N GLU A 103 -3.60 -23.36 0.58
CA GLU A 103 -2.89 -22.87 -0.60
C GLU A 103 -2.90 -23.94 -1.69
N ASP A 104 -3.14 -23.52 -2.93
CA ASP A 104 -3.00 -24.34 -4.13
C ASP A 104 -1.56 -24.25 -4.62
N SER A 105 -0.89 -25.40 -4.75
CA SER A 105 0.50 -25.49 -5.17
C SER A 105 0.77 -25.00 -6.60
N ASN A 106 -0.23 -25.04 -7.48
CA ASN A 106 -0.06 -24.78 -8.90
C ASN A 106 -0.39 -23.33 -9.29
N CYS A 107 -1.20 -22.63 -8.48
CA CYS A 107 -1.62 -21.26 -8.73
C CYS A 107 -2.24 -21.05 -10.14
N SER A 108 -2.89 -22.08 -10.70
CA SER A 108 -3.32 -22.09 -12.10
C SER A 108 -4.38 -21.03 -12.42
N LEU A 109 -5.35 -20.82 -11.52
CA LEU A 109 -6.38 -19.80 -11.68
C LEU A 109 -5.82 -18.39 -11.49
N ALA A 110 -4.88 -18.22 -10.56
CA ALA A 110 -4.16 -16.96 -10.37
C ALA A 110 -3.35 -16.59 -11.63
N ARG A 111 -2.60 -17.54 -12.18
CA ARG A 111 -1.86 -17.37 -13.46
C ARG A 111 -2.81 -17.01 -14.59
N TYR A 112 -3.90 -17.76 -14.76
CA TYR A 112 -4.89 -17.49 -15.80
C TYR A 112 -5.46 -16.08 -15.67
N TYR A 113 -5.87 -15.68 -14.45
CA TYR A 113 -6.43 -14.35 -14.22
C TYR A 113 -5.41 -13.23 -14.49
N LEU A 114 -4.20 -13.34 -13.95
CA LEU A 114 -3.17 -12.31 -14.10
C LEU A 114 -2.69 -12.20 -15.56
N THR A 115 -2.61 -13.32 -16.29
CA THR A 115 -2.26 -13.29 -17.71
C THR A 115 -3.41 -12.82 -18.59
N LYS A 116 -4.55 -13.51 -18.56
CA LYS A 116 -5.64 -13.32 -19.53
C LYS A 116 -6.53 -12.13 -19.20
N CYS A 117 -6.75 -11.84 -17.92
CA CYS A 117 -7.60 -10.72 -17.53
C CYS A 117 -6.80 -9.45 -17.25
N ARG A 118 -5.56 -9.57 -16.77
CA ARG A 118 -4.74 -8.42 -16.35
C ARG A 118 -3.58 -8.10 -17.29
N GLY A 119 -3.26 -8.95 -18.26
CA GLY A 119 -2.25 -8.69 -19.29
C GLY A 119 -0.80 -8.80 -18.81
N ILE A 120 -0.57 -9.30 -17.58
CA ILE A 120 0.77 -9.46 -16.99
C ILE A 120 1.41 -10.72 -17.58
N SER A 121 2.69 -10.65 -17.97
CA SER A 121 3.39 -11.81 -18.54
C SER A 121 3.55 -12.96 -17.54
N GLU A 122 3.55 -14.18 -18.06
CA GLU A 122 3.81 -15.39 -17.27
C GLU A 122 5.19 -15.34 -16.58
N GLU A 123 6.18 -14.70 -17.21
CA GLU A 123 7.51 -14.51 -16.65
C GLU A 123 7.47 -13.69 -15.35
N ILE A 124 6.79 -12.54 -15.34
CA ILE A 124 6.64 -11.72 -14.13
C ILE A 124 5.87 -12.50 -13.06
N ILE A 125 4.76 -13.14 -13.41
CA ILE A 125 3.95 -13.91 -12.46
C ILE A 125 4.78 -15.02 -11.82
N GLN A 126 5.57 -15.74 -12.63
CA GLN A 126 6.47 -16.78 -12.16
C GLN A 126 7.52 -16.23 -11.19
N LYS A 127 8.14 -15.08 -11.50
CA LYS A 127 9.09 -14.40 -10.59
C LYS A 127 8.43 -14.07 -9.24
N MET A 128 7.22 -13.52 -9.26
CA MET A 128 6.50 -13.15 -8.03
C MET A 128 6.09 -14.38 -7.19
N ILE A 129 5.72 -15.48 -7.83
CA ILE A 129 5.44 -16.76 -7.14
C ILE A 129 6.71 -17.35 -6.54
N GLN A 130 7.83 -17.34 -7.26
CA GLN A 130 9.12 -17.86 -6.76
C GLN A 130 9.65 -17.07 -5.57
N GLN A 131 9.45 -15.75 -5.55
CA GLN A 131 9.74 -14.88 -4.42
C GLN A 131 8.75 -15.05 -3.25
N GLY A 132 7.74 -15.91 -3.41
CA GLY A 132 6.71 -16.15 -2.40
C GLY A 132 5.71 -15.00 -2.22
N LEU A 133 5.70 -14.00 -3.12
CA LEU A 133 4.82 -12.83 -3.04
C LEU A 133 3.38 -13.16 -3.48
N ILE A 134 3.21 -14.16 -4.35
CA ILE A 134 1.91 -14.63 -4.82
C ILE A 134 1.67 -16.08 -4.38
N ALA A 135 0.46 -16.35 -3.90
CA ALA A 135 -0.09 -17.69 -3.81
C ALA A 135 -1.55 -17.69 -4.31
N GLN A 136 -2.12 -18.88 -4.48
CA GLN A 136 -3.55 -19.07 -4.67
C GLN A 136 -4.09 -19.83 -3.47
N ALA A 137 -5.29 -19.51 -3.00
CA ALA A 137 -5.92 -20.21 -1.89
C ALA A 137 -7.45 -20.25 -2.04
N SER A 138 -8.09 -21.17 -1.31
CA SER A 138 -9.55 -21.18 -1.15
C SER A 138 -9.95 -20.28 0.02
N TRP A 139 -10.67 -19.20 -0.26
CA TRP A 139 -11.22 -18.30 0.75
C TRP A 139 -12.66 -18.69 1.09
N LYS A 140 -12.91 -18.93 2.38
CA LYS A 140 -14.23 -19.33 2.89
C LYS A 140 -14.85 -18.21 3.72
N THR A 141 -16.05 -17.79 3.34
CA THR A 141 -16.96 -17.00 4.16
C THR A 141 -18.06 -17.90 4.75
N ASN A 142 -19.01 -17.31 5.48
CA ASN A 142 -20.15 -18.06 5.99
C ASN A 142 -21.08 -18.56 4.86
N GLU A 143 -21.05 -17.90 3.70
CA GLU A 143 -21.99 -18.10 2.60
C GLU A 143 -21.35 -18.81 1.40
N THR A 144 -20.06 -18.57 1.16
CA THR A 144 -19.38 -18.99 -0.07
C THR A 144 -17.95 -19.45 0.16
N VAL A 145 -17.46 -20.27 -0.77
CA VAL A 145 -16.04 -20.58 -0.93
C VAL A 145 -15.63 -20.14 -2.33
N GLU A 146 -14.63 -19.27 -2.44
CA GLU A 146 -14.11 -18.82 -3.74
C GLU A 146 -12.59 -18.92 -3.79
N PRO A 147 -12.00 -19.20 -4.98
CA PRO A 147 -10.56 -19.13 -5.15
C PRO A 147 -10.11 -17.67 -5.19
N VAL A 148 -9.04 -17.38 -4.45
CA VAL A 148 -8.43 -16.06 -4.35
C VAL A 148 -6.95 -16.12 -4.66
N ILE A 149 -6.42 -15.01 -5.15
CA ILE A 149 -4.99 -14.75 -5.17
C ILE A 149 -4.62 -14.12 -3.84
N VAL A 150 -3.58 -14.64 -3.21
CA VAL A 150 -2.99 -14.10 -1.99
C VAL A 150 -1.74 -13.32 -2.36
N PHE A 151 -1.72 -12.03 -2.04
CA PHE A 151 -0.52 -11.20 -2.12
C PHE A 151 0.09 -11.05 -0.74
N LYS A 152 1.39 -11.33 -0.60
CA LYS A 152 2.08 -11.44 0.68
C LYS A 152 3.09 -10.32 0.89
N SER A 153 3.07 -9.74 2.09
CA SER A 153 3.99 -8.69 2.51
C SER A 153 4.99 -9.22 3.52
N PHE A 154 6.28 -9.03 3.23
CA PHE A 154 7.37 -9.42 4.11
C PHE A 154 8.10 -8.19 4.64
N ASP A 155 8.47 -8.23 5.92
CA ASP A 155 9.29 -7.17 6.53
C ASP A 155 10.78 -7.25 6.13
N HIS A 156 11.57 -6.35 6.68
CA HIS A 156 13.03 -6.30 6.53
C HIS A 156 13.77 -7.54 7.04
N ARG A 157 13.14 -8.41 7.85
CA ARG A 157 13.68 -9.72 8.25
C ARG A 157 13.13 -10.87 7.40
N HIS A 158 12.43 -10.55 6.33
CA HIS A 158 11.76 -11.50 5.45
C HIS A 158 10.70 -12.36 6.18
N LYS A 159 10.10 -11.82 7.24
CA LYS A 159 8.99 -12.44 7.96
C LYS A 159 7.68 -11.98 7.34
N LEU A 160 6.77 -12.92 7.11
CA LEU A 160 5.43 -12.63 6.59
C LEU A 160 4.63 -11.84 7.65
N GLN A 161 4.23 -10.60 7.30
CA GLN A 161 3.56 -9.68 8.22
C GLN A 161 2.15 -9.25 7.77
N ALA A 162 1.85 -9.38 6.48
CA ALA A 162 0.51 -9.12 5.98
C ALA A 162 0.20 -9.98 4.77
N ALA A 163 -1.09 -10.16 4.51
CA ALA A 163 -1.55 -10.66 3.22
C ALA A 163 -2.85 -9.98 2.80
N SER A 164 -2.95 -9.65 1.52
CA SER A 164 -4.20 -9.20 0.89
C SER A 164 -4.73 -10.27 -0.06
N LEU A 165 -6.05 -10.28 -0.25
CA LEU A 165 -6.76 -11.24 -1.08
C LEU A 165 -7.43 -10.51 -2.25
N GLN A 166 -7.26 -11.09 -3.43
CA GLN A 166 -7.92 -10.67 -4.66
C GLN A 166 -8.76 -11.82 -5.20
N GLY A 167 -10.07 -11.63 -5.26
CA GLY A 167 -10.99 -12.57 -5.90
C GLY A 167 -10.70 -12.70 -7.39
N ILE A 168 -10.91 -13.90 -7.92
CA ILE A 168 -10.67 -14.24 -9.33
C ILE A 168 -11.97 -14.07 -10.14
N TYR A 169 -13.08 -14.59 -9.61
CA TYR A 169 -14.38 -14.54 -10.27
C TYR A 169 -15.11 -13.23 -10.02
N LYS A 170 -15.92 -12.81 -11.00
CA LYS A 170 -16.82 -11.67 -10.84
C LYS A 170 -17.95 -12.03 -9.88
N ASN A 171 -18.27 -11.10 -9.00
CA ASN A 171 -19.43 -11.09 -8.13
C ASN A 171 -20.04 -9.68 -8.17
N HIS A 172 -21.13 -9.53 -8.92
CA HIS A 172 -21.82 -8.25 -9.11
C HIS A 172 -22.47 -7.69 -7.83
N SER A 173 -22.61 -8.51 -6.78
CA SER A 173 -23.07 -8.06 -5.47
C SER A 173 -22.01 -7.29 -4.67
N LEU A 174 -20.75 -7.29 -5.12
CA LEU A 174 -19.65 -6.57 -4.47
C LEU A 174 -19.42 -5.20 -5.15
N PRO A 175 -19.12 -4.13 -4.38
CA PRO A 175 -18.88 -2.79 -4.93
C PRO A 175 -17.79 -2.70 -6.00
N ARG A 176 -16.81 -3.63 -5.97
CA ARG A 176 -15.66 -3.67 -6.91
C ARG A 176 -15.75 -4.83 -7.90
N GLU A 177 -16.92 -5.43 -8.06
CA GLU A 177 -17.19 -6.66 -8.83
C GLU A 177 -16.37 -7.90 -8.45
N ARG A 178 -15.41 -7.80 -7.54
CA ARG A 178 -14.56 -8.89 -7.06
C ARG A 178 -14.17 -8.65 -5.62
N LEU A 179 -13.90 -9.72 -4.88
CA LEU A 179 -13.36 -9.64 -3.54
C LEU A 179 -12.02 -8.87 -3.55
N LYS A 180 -11.90 -7.88 -2.66
CA LYS A 180 -10.63 -7.24 -2.31
C LYS A 180 -10.62 -7.00 -0.81
N THR A 181 -9.73 -7.68 -0.09
CA THR A 181 -9.67 -7.58 1.37
C THR A 181 -8.25 -7.81 1.89
N ILE A 182 -8.00 -7.40 3.13
CA ILE A 182 -6.72 -7.63 3.83
C ILE A 182 -6.99 -8.59 4.98
N LEU A 183 -6.14 -9.62 5.15
CA LEU A 183 -6.30 -10.59 6.24
C LEU A 183 -6.20 -9.90 7.60
N LYS A 184 -7.07 -10.32 8.52
CA LYS A 184 -7.13 -9.77 9.88
C LYS A 184 -5.76 -9.91 10.58
N GLY A 185 -5.32 -8.84 11.24
CA GLY A 185 -4.04 -8.80 11.94
C GLY A 185 -2.85 -8.48 11.05
N SER A 186 -3.06 -8.20 9.76
CA SER A 186 -2.01 -7.74 8.86
C SER A 186 -1.41 -6.41 9.30
N TYR A 187 -0.08 -6.32 9.27
CA TYR A 187 0.66 -5.07 9.50
C TYR A 187 0.66 -4.22 8.22
N GLY A 188 -0.36 -3.37 8.06
CA GLY A 188 -0.60 -2.61 6.84
C GLY A 188 0.44 -1.54 6.48
N HIS A 189 1.44 -1.29 7.33
CA HIS A 189 2.54 -0.34 7.07
C HIS A 189 3.72 -0.98 6.32
N VAL A 190 3.74 -2.31 6.15
CA VAL A 190 4.86 -3.01 5.50
C VAL A 190 4.80 -2.82 3.97
N GLY A 191 3.63 -2.98 3.36
CA GLY A 191 3.49 -3.01 1.90
C GLY A 191 4.08 -4.28 1.28
N ILE A 192 3.91 -4.46 -0.03
CA ILE A 192 4.55 -5.58 -0.77
C ILE A 192 5.72 -5.00 -1.54
N SER A 193 6.95 -5.42 -1.23
CA SER A 193 8.16 -4.93 -1.90
C SER A 193 8.75 -5.97 -2.85
N PHE A 194 9.24 -5.52 -3.99
CA PHE A 194 10.00 -6.32 -4.96
C PHE A 194 11.24 -5.54 -5.41
N ASP A 195 12.41 -6.14 -5.20
CA ASP A 195 13.70 -5.50 -5.44
C ASP A 195 14.25 -5.91 -6.80
N ILE A 196 14.77 -4.93 -7.54
CA ILE A 196 15.47 -5.10 -8.81
C ILE A 196 16.89 -4.58 -8.61
N GLY A 197 17.89 -5.45 -8.78
CA GLY A 197 19.29 -5.10 -8.51
C GLY A 197 19.53 -4.81 -7.03
N LYS A 198 20.31 -3.76 -6.75
CA LYS A 198 20.55 -3.25 -5.39
C LYS A 198 19.82 -1.92 -5.23
N PRO A 199 18.63 -1.90 -4.58
CA PRO A 199 17.82 -0.69 -4.47
C PRO A 199 18.58 0.52 -3.92
N ASN A 200 18.47 1.65 -4.62
CA ASN A 200 18.88 2.98 -4.14
C ASN A 200 17.75 4.02 -4.23
N ARG A 201 16.61 3.64 -4.81
CA ARG A 201 15.39 4.44 -4.92
C ARG A 201 14.13 3.56 -4.83
N LEU A 202 12.98 4.21 -4.62
CA LEU A 202 11.69 3.57 -4.39
C LEU A 202 10.66 4.04 -5.42
N VAL A 203 9.89 3.10 -5.97
CA VAL A 203 8.66 3.41 -6.73
C VAL A 203 7.47 2.82 -5.98
N PHE A 204 6.47 3.65 -5.69
CA PHE A 204 5.26 3.25 -4.98
C PHE A 204 4.07 3.18 -5.93
N CYS A 205 3.45 2.00 -6.02
CA CYS A 205 2.19 1.76 -6.70
C CYS A 205 1.04 1.58 -5.68
N GLU A 206 -0.18 1.88 -6.09
CA GLU A 206 -1.34 1.76 -5.20
C GLU A 206 -1.65 0.28 -4.84
N SER A 207 -1.57 -0.61 -5.82
CA SER A 207 -1.82 -2.04 -5.64
C SER A 207 -0.74 -2.94 -6.25
N PHE A 208 -0.74 -4.22 -5.86
CA PHE A 208 0.25 -5.16 -6.38
C PHE A 208 0.04 -5.52 -7.85
N ILE A 209 -1.20 -5.41 -8.36
CA ILE A 209 -1.47 -5.55 -9.80
C ILE A 209 -0.90 -4.34 -10.55
N ASP A 210 -1.02 -3.14 -10.01
CA ASP A 210 -0.42 -1.94 -10.59
C ASP A 210 1.10 -2.02 -10.56
N LEU A 211 1.69 -2.51 -9.47
CA LEU A 211 3.14 -2.76 -9.38
C LEU A 211 3.62 -3.72 -10.48
N MET A 212 2.94 -4.86 -10.65
CA MET A 212 3.31 -5.82 -11.71
C MET A 212 3.09 -5.23 -13.11
N SER A 213 2.06 -4.39 -13.28
CA SER A 213 1.77 -3.74 -14.56
C SER A 213 2.80 -2.68 -14.89
N TYR A 214 3.18 -1.86 -13.91
CA TYR A 214 4.26 -0.88 -14.01
C TYR A 214 5.59 -1.56 -14.34
N TYR A 215 5.90 -2.67 -13.66
CA TYR A 215 7.10 -3.45 -13.95
C TYR A 215 7.10 -3.99 -15.40
N GLU A 216 6.00 -4.59 -15.86
CA GLU A 216 5.84 -5.06 -17.25
C GLU A 216 6.07 -3.95 -18.29
N LEU A 217 5.57 -2.74 -18.02
CA LEU A 217 5.67 -1.60 -18.92
C LEU A 217 7.07 -0.99 -18.97
N HIS A 218 7.85 -1.06 -17.88
CA HIS A 218 9.09 -0.31 -17.69
C HIS A 218 10.34 -1.19 -17.53
N GLN A 219 10.27 -2.51 -17.81
CA GLN A 219 11.37 -3.46 -17.54
C GLN A 219 12.75 -2.97 -18.00
N GLN A 220 12.85 -2.31 -19.16
CA GLN A 220 14.11 -1.85 -19.74
C GLN A 220 14.75 -0.66 -19.00
N ASN A 221 13.96 0.08 -18.23
CA ASN A 221 14.38 1.32 -17.58
C ASN A 221 14.52 1.16 -16.05
N LEU A 222 14.15 0.00 -15.50
CA LEU A 222 14.20 -0.27 -14.07
C LEU A 222 15.49 -1.00 -13.70
N SER A 223 16.35 -0.31 -12.97
CA SER A 223 17.57 -0.86 -12.36
C SER A 223 17.73 -0.29 -10.95
N ASP A 224 18.32 -1.08 -10.05
CA ASP A 224 18.67 -0.68 -8.68
C ASP A 224 17.52 0.01 -7.94
N ILE A 225 16.35 -0.60 -7.97
CA ILE A 225 15.11 -0.02 -7.46
C ILE A 225 14.30 -1.03 -6.64
N ARG A 226 13.59 -0.54 -5.63
CA ARG A 226 12.54 -1.31 -4.95
C ARG A 226 11.17 -0.80 -5.38
N LEU A 227 10.42 -1.66 -6.03
CA LEU A 227 9.00 -1.44 -6.30
C LEU A 227 8.19 -1.79 -5.04
N VAL A 228 7.20 -0.97 -4.69
CA VAL A 228 6.38 -1.15 -3.50
C VAL A 228 4.90 -1.00 -3.82
N SER A 229 4.09 -2.03 -3.58
CA SER A 229 2.64 -1.86 -3.47
C SER A 229 2.29 -1.41 -2.06
N MET A 230 1.56 -0.30 -1.96
CA MET A 230 1.03 0.18 -0.68
C MET A 230 -0.24 -0.59 -0.23
N GLU A 231 -0.84 -1.37 -1.13
CA GLU A 231 -2.14 -2.02 -0.93
C GLU A 231 -3.19 -1.01 -0.44
N GLY A 232 -3.29 0.10 -1.17
CA GLY A 232 -4.01 1.34 -0.84
C GLY A 232 -3.07 2.48 -0.44
N LEU A 233 -3.44 3.72 -0.77
CA LEU A 233 -2.65 4.94 -0.52
C LEU A 233 -2.36 5.14 0.98
N LYS A 234 -1.13 4.83 1.42
CA LYS A 234 -0.72 4.83 2.84
C LYS A 234 0.66 5.45 3.03
N ARG A 235 0.74 6.55 3.77
CA ARG A 235 2.03 7.21 4.04
C ARG A 235 2.90 6.41 4.99
N SER A 236 2.29 5.61 5.86
CA SER A 236 3.04 4.67 6.72
C SER A 236 3.87 3.65 5.93
N VAL A 237 3.41 3.22 4.75
CA VAL A 237 4.20 2.34 3.86
C VAL A 237 5.38 3.09 3.25
N VAL A 238 5.14 4.33 2.78
CA VAL A 238 6.20 5.21 2.27
C VAL A 238 7.27 5.42 3.35
N ALA A 239 6.85 5.75 4.57
CA ALA A 239 7.74 5.94 5.71
C ALA A 239 8.55 4.69 6.04
N TYR A 240 7.90 3.53 6.16
CA TYR A 240 8.57 2.25 6.46
C TYR A 240 9.61 1.88 5.39
N GLN A 241 9.23 1.93 4.11
CA GLN A 241 10.13 1.51 3.03
C GLN A 241 11.28 2.50 2.83
N THR A 242 11.06 3.79 3.07
CA THR A 242 12.12 4.80 3.05
C THR A 242 13.11 4.58 4.20
N LEU A 243 12.62 4.40 5.43
CA LEU A 243 13.47 4.08 6.58
C LEU A 243 14.22 2.76 6.37
N ARG A 244 13.57 1.78 5.73
CA ARG A 244 14.20 0.51 5.39
C ARG A 244 15.34 0.68 4.41
N LEU A 245 15.13 1.44 3.33
CA LEU A 245 16.17 1.72 2.35
C LEU A 245 17.38 2.45 2.99
N ILE A 246 17.12 3.47 3.81
CA ILE A 246 18.16 4.20 4.57
C ILE A 246 18.94 3.24 5.48
N ALA A 247 18.23 2.37 6.21
CA ALA A 247 18.85 1.41 7.12
C ALA A 247 19.70 0.36 6.37
N GLU A 248 19.24 -0.10 5.20
CA GLU A 248 19.98 -1.01 4.32
C GLU A 248 21.26 -0.36 3.79
N GLU A 249 21.19 0.89 3.32
CA GLU A 249 22.34 1.68 2.87
C GLU A 249 23.39 1.85 3.97
N ASN A 250 22.93 2.14 5.19
CA ASN A 250 23.80 2.38 6.34
C ASN A 250 24.22 1.10 7.09
N GLN A 251 23.80 -0.08 6.61
CA GLN A 251 24.04 -1.37 7.27
C GLN A 251 23.57 -1.44 8.73
N LYS A 252 22.43 -0.78 9.03
CA LYS A 252 21.84 -0.68 10.37
C LYS A 252 20.41 -1.21 10.40
N LEU A 253 20.19 -2.38 9.81
CA LEU A 253 18.84 -2.93 9.63
C LEU A 253 18.13 -3.21 10.97
N GLU A 254 18.90 -3.53 12.02
CA GLU A 254 18.45 -3.73 13.39
C GLU A 254 17.78 -2.50 14.02
N PHE A 255 18.02 -1.30 13.49
CA PHE A 255 17.28 -0.11 13.89
C PHE A 255 15.76 -0.31 13.73
N LEU A 256 15.34 -0.95 12.63
CA LEU A 256 13.93 -1.17 12.31
C LEU A 256 13.24 -2.12 13.28
N ASP A 257 13.97 -3.02 13.96
CA ASP A 257 13.40 -3.90 15.00
C ASP A 257 12.92 -3.10 16.22
N THR A 258 13.43 -1.88 16.41
CA THR A 258 13.08 -0.98 17.52
C THR A 258 11.98 0.03 17.17
N VAL A 259 11.63 0.15 15.90
CA VAL A 259 10.70 1.18 15.41
C VAL A 259 9.27 0.68 15.53
N THR A 260 8.48 1.34 16.37
CA THR A 260 7.05 1.08 16.45
C THR A 260 6.32 1.70 15.24
N PRO A 261 5.26 1.05 14.70
CA PRO A 261 4.54 1.58 13.53
C PRO A 261 4.01 3.01 13.68
N SER A 262 3.66 3.42 14.90
CA SER A 262 3.21 4.79 15.21
C SER A 262 4.30 5.85 15.01
N LYS A 263 5.57 5.49 15.09
CA LYS A 263 6.71 6.42 14.99
C LYS A 263 7.23 6.60 13.57
N LEU A 264 6.82 5.75 12.62
CA LEU A 264 7.34 5.75 11.25
C LEU A 264 7.29 7.14 10.60
N LEU A 265 6.12 7.79 10.63
CA LEU A 265 5.92 9.11 10.05
C LEU A 265 6.75 10.19 10.78
N SER A 266 6.85 10.10 12.10
CA SER A 266 7.68 11.03 12.88
C SER A 266 9.15 10.90 12.52
N LEU A 267 9.65 9.67 12.37
CA LEU A 267 11.07 9.40 12.10
C LEU A 267 11.47 9.89 10.70
N ILE A 268 10.67 9.60 9.67
CA ILE A 268 10.96 10.08 8.32
C ILE A 268 10.92 11.61 8.25
N ASN A 269 9.98 12.26 8.97
CA ASN A 269 9.94 13.72 9.09
C ASN A 269 11.18 14.26 9.81
N THR A 270 11.62 13.63 10.89
CA THR A 270 12.85 14.04 11.59
C THR A 270 14.06 13.95 10.65
N ILE A 271 14.20 12.87 9.89
CA ILE A 271 15.30 12.75 8.91
C ILE A 271 15.24 13.89 7.89
N ARG A 272 14.05 14.20 7.35
CA ARG A 272 13.85 15.35 6.46
C ARG A 272 14.24 16.68 7.10
N ASP A 273 13.82 16.92 8.34
CA ASP A 273 13.97 18.23 8.99
C ASP A 273 15.36 18.47 9.58
N THR A 274 16.10 17.41 9.92
CA THR A 274 17.37 17.51 10.66
C THR A 274 18.59 17.03 9.89
N THR A 275 18.43 16.53 8.66
CA THR A 275 19.54 15.99 7.85
C THR A 275 19.42 16.46 6.40
N SER A 276 20.52 16.38 5.64
CA SER A 276 20.52 16.65 4.20
C SER A 276 20.23 15.40 3.35
N TYR A 277 19.68 14.33 3.94
CA TYR A 277 19.56 13.04 3.26
C TYR A 277 18.69 13.15 2.00
N PHE A 278 17.52 13.78 2.11
CA PHE A 278 16.60 13.94 0.98
C PHE A 278 17.11 14.95 -0.06
N ASP A 279 17.87 15.97 0.37
CA ASP A 279 18.52 16.91 -0.56
C ASP A 279 19.56 16.21 -1.45
N ASN A 280 20.26 15.22 -0.89
CA ASN A 280 21.24 14.40 -1.61
C ASN A 280 20.60 13.28 -2.44
N HIS A 281 19.30 13.03 -2.28
CA HIS A 281 18.55 11.98 -2.98
C HIS A 281 17.23 12.52 -3.55
N PRO A 282 17.27 13.46 -4.51
CA PRO A 282 16.05 14.07 -5.07
C PRO A 282 15.16 13.08 -5.82
N ASP A 283 15.72 11.97 -6.31
CA ASP A 283 15.01 10.95 -7.09
C ASP A 283 14.62 9.72 -6.25
N LEU A 284 14.71 9.83 -4.92
CA LEU A 284 14.51 8.71 -4.00
C LEU A 284 13.09 8.14 -4.06
N LEU A 285 12.09 9.01 -4.19
CA LEU A 285 10.68 8.65 -4.06
C LEU A 285 9.96 8.94 -5.38
N THR A 286 9.54 7.89 -6.08
CA THR A 286 8.65 8.00 -7.23
C THR A 286 7.27 7.45 -6.85
N LEU A 287 6.21 8.19 -7.14
CA LEU A 287 4.82 7.74 -6.99
C LEU A 287 4.25 7.38 -8.35
N ALA A 288 3.99 6.09 -8.52
CA ALA A 288 3.32 5.49 -9.66
C ALA A 288 1.89 5.08 -9.27
N VAL A 289 1.11 6.07 -8.81
CA VAL A 289 -0.26 5.90 -8.31
C VAL A 289 -1.29 6.11 -9.42
N ASP A 290 -2.55 5.76 -9.14
CA ASP A 290 -3.67 5.97 -10.04
C ASP A 290 -3.77 7.45 -10.44
N CYS A 291 -4.09 7.70 -11.72
CA CYS A 291 -4.41 9.04 -12.22
C CYS A 291 -5.87 9.38 -11.89
N ASP A 292 -6.13 9.66 -10.61
CA ASP A 292 -7.41 10.14 -10.09
C ASP A 292 -7.21 11.17 -8.95
N ASP A 293 -8.31 11.71 -8.42
CA ASP A 293 -8.27 12.71 -7.34
C ASP A 293 -7.63 12.17 -6.05
N ALA A 294 -7.77 10.87 -5.75
CA ALA A 294 -7.20 10.28 -4.55
C ALA A 294 -5.67 10.13 -4.68
N GLY A 295 -5.19 9.66 -5.83
CA GLY A 295 -3.76 9.60 -6.16
C GLY A 295 -3.11 10.98 -6.16
N LYS A 296 -3.81 11.98 -6.71
CA LYS A 296 -3.34 13.38 -6.71
C LYS A 296 -3.29 13.96 -5.29
N ASP A 297 -4.36 13.82 -4.50
CA ASP A 297 -4.38 14.31 -3.11
C ASP A 297 -3.29 13.64 -2.26
N PHE A 298 -3.05 12.33 -2.44
CA PHE A 298 -1.97 11.62 -1.76
C PHE A 298 -0.58 12.18 -2.12
N SER A 299 -0.35 12.40 -3.41
CA SER A 299 0.90 12.97 -3.95
C SER A 299 1.15 14.39 -3.46
N ASP A 300 0.11 15.23 -3.50
CA ASP A 300 0.11 16.60 -2.99
C ASP A 300 0.46 16.64 -1.50
N LYS A 301 -0.12 15.73 -0.69
CA LYS A 301 0.15 15.67 0.75
C LYS A 301 1.60 15.35 1.06
N LEU A 302 2.24 14.45 0.31
CA LEU A 302 3.66 14.13 0.49
C LEU A 302 4.55 15.30 0.05
N SER A 303 4.23 15.92 -1.09
CA SER A 303 4.96 17.07 -1.62
C SER A 303 4.87 18.29 -0.69
N ARG A 304 3.67 18.61 -0.17
CA ARG A 304 3.46 19.66 0.85
C ARG A 304 4.16 19.36 2.17
N SER A 305 4.46 18.10 2.44
CA SER A 305 5.30 17.68 3.57
C SER A 305 6.80 17.81 3.24
N GLY A 306 7.20 18.44 2.14
CA GLY A 306 8.61 18.70 1.82
C GLY A 306 9.42 17.46 1.43
N PHE A 307 8.77 16.36 1.03
CA PHE A 307 9.49 15.19 0.48
C PHE A 307 9.74 15.38 -1.02
N PRO A 308 10.92 14.98 -1.54
CA PRO A 308 11.24 15.06 -2.96
C PRO A 308 10.53 13.91 -3.69
N VAL A 309 9.29 14.18 -4.12
CA VAL A 309 8.42 13.20 -4.77
C VAL A 309 8.39 13.45 -6.27
N LEU A 310 8.80 12.46 -7.04
CA LEU A 310 8.58 12.40 -8.49
C LEU A 310 7.25 11.70 -8.76
N LEU A 311 6.48 12.23 -9.71
CA LEU A 311 5.23 11.61 -10.15
C LEU A 311 5.44 10.93 -11.50
N ASP A 312 5.03 9.67 -11.58
CA ASP A 312 4.98 8.89 -12.80
C ASP A 312 3.55 8.35 -12.91
N LEU A 313 2.66 9.12 -13.51
CA LEU A 313 1.23 8.80 -13.56
C LEU A 313 0.90 8.15 -14.91
N PRO A 314 -0.07 7.21 -14.95
CA PRO A 314 -0.50 6.63 -16.21
C PRO A 314 -1.07 7.71 -17.14
N ASP A 315 -0.55 7.78 -18.37
CA ASP A 315 -0.99 8.76 -19.37
C ASP A 315 -2.51 8.71 -19.57
N ASN A 316 -3.18 9.87 -19.52
CA ASN A 316 -4.64 9.94 -19.65
C ASN A 316 -5.10 10.48 -21.02
N GLU A 317 -4.49 10.00 -22.11
CA GLU A 317 -4.85 10.42 -23.48
C GLU A 317 -6.33 10.11 -23.85
N SER A 318 -6.95 9.16 -23.15
CA SER A 318 -8.33 8.73 -23.40
C SER A 318 -9.41 9.56 -22.66
N GLY A 319 -9.02 10.58 -21.90
CA GLY A 319 -9.95 11.44 -21.16
C GLY A 319 -10.78 10.72 -20.09
N LYS A 320 -10.31 9.56 -19.59
CA LYS A 320 -10.99 8.79 -18.54
C LYS A 320 -10.83 9.50 -17.20
N GLU A 321 -11.90 9.52 -16.41
CA GLU A 321 -11.90 10.19 -15.09
C GLU A 321 -11.01 9.46 -14.05
N LYS A 322 -10.78 8.15 -14.24
CA LYS A 322 -9.87 7.33 -13.43
C LYS A 322 -9.13 6.35 -14.33
N ARG A 323 -7.80 6.32 -14.23
CA ARG A 323 -6.93 5.39 -14.96
C ARG A 323 -5.85 4.84 -14.04
N ASP A 324 -5.67 3.52 -14.04
CA ASP A 324 -4.58 2.85 -13.31
C ASP A 324 -3.53 2.26 -14.28
N TRP A 325 -2.42 1.75 -13.74
CA TRP A 325 -1.35 1.16 -14.55
C TRP A 325 -1.75 -0.15 -15.22
N ASN A 326 -2.73 -0.87 -14.66
CA ASN A 326 -3.25 -2.09 -15.28
C ASN A 326 -4.08 -1.78 -16.54
N ASP A 327 -4.82 -0.68 -16.54
CA ASP A 327 -5.54 -0.20 -17.71
C ASP A 327 -4.58 0.16 -18.85
N VAL A 328 -3.49 0.89 -18.56
CA VAL A 328 -2.44 1.21 -19.54
C VAL A 328 -1.83 -0.06 -20.14
N LEU A 329 -1.49 -1.03 -19.28
CA LEU A 329 -0.94 -2.29 -19.75
C LEU A 329 -1.91 -3.05 -20.65
N ARG A 330 -3.18 -3.16 -20.25
CA ARG A 330 -4.19 -3.88 -21.02
C ARG A 330 -4.43 -3.25 -22.39
N GLU A 331 -4.50 -1.92 -22.46
CA GLU A 331 -4.64 -1.17 -23.71
C GLU A 331 -3.45 -1.46 -24.65
N LYS A 332 -2.22 -1.30 -24.17
CA LYS A 332 -1.00 -1.59 -24.95
C LYS A 332 -0.95 -3.04 -25.46
N LYS A 333 -1.41 -4.02 -24.67
CA LYS A 333 -1.48 -5.43 -25.09
C LYS A 333 -2.57 -5.65 -26.14
N SER A 334 -3.72 -4.99 -26.01
CA SER A 334 -4.79 -5.04 -27.00
C SER A 334 -4.36 -4.42 -28.34
N ASP A 335 -3.70 -3.26 -28.31
CA ASP A 335 -3.20 -2.61 -29.53
C ASP A 335 -2.17 -3.47 -30.25
N LEU A 336 -1.22 -4.04 -29.50
CA LEU A 336 -0.22 -4.95 -30.05
C LEU A 336 -0.88 -6.19 -30.69
N GLN A 337 -1.92 -6.73 -30.06
CA GLN A 337 -2.65 -7.88 -30.62
C GLN A 337 -3.35 -7.51 -31.92
N LEU A 338 -4.01 -6.35 -31.99
CA LEU A 338 -4.64 -5.84 -33.19
C LEU A 338 -3.63 -5.65 -34.33
N MET A 339 -2.46 -5.04 -34.04
CA MET A 339 -1.38 -4.87 -35.02
C MET A 339 -0.88 -6.21 -35.58
N ILE A 340 -0.74 -7.22 -34.72
CA ILE A 340 -0.34 -8.58 -35.13
C ILE A 340 -1.40 -9.23 -36.01
N GLU A 341 -2.68 -9.06 -35.70
CA GLU A 341 -3.79 -9.58 -36.50
C GLU A 341 -3.84 -8.91 -37.87
N THR A 342 -3.74 -7.57 -37.94
CA THR A 342 -3.66 -6.82 -39.21
C THR A 342 -2.44 -7.22 -40.04
N ALA A 343 -1.27 -7.42 -39.42
CA ALA A 343 -0.07 -7.88 -40.12
C ALA A 343 -0.24 -9.30 -40.70
N LYS A 344 -0.88 -10.21 -39.95
CA LYS A 344 -1.19 -11.58 -40.42
C LYS A 344 -2.17 -11.56 -41.59
N GLU A 345 -3.19 -10.71 -41.55
CA GLU A 345 -4.15 -10.55 -42.66
C GLU A 345 -3.47 -9.97 -43.90
N THR A 346 -2.60 -8.97 -43.73
CA THR A 346 -1.84 -8.37 -44.83
C THR A 346 -0.91 -9.41 -45.50
N LEU A 347 -0.23 -10.25 -44.70
CA LEU A 347 0.60 -11.34 -45.21
C LEU A 347 -0.21 -12.44 -45.91
N ARG A 348 -1.42 -12.76 -45.44
CA ARG A 348 -2.33 -13.71 -46.10
C ARG A 348 -2.87 -13.20 -47.43
N ASN A 349 -3.05 -11.89 -47.56
CA ASN A 349 -3.62 -11.24 -48.74
C ASN A 349 -2.55 -10.79 -49.78
N GLN A 350 -1.26 -11.11 -49.57
CA GLN A 350 -0.25 -10.87 -50.59
C GLN A 350 -0.48 -11.82 -51.79
N PRO A 351 -0.66 -11.31 -53.03
CA PRO A 351 -0.79 -12.16 -54.19
C PRO A 351 0.52 -12.93 -54.39
N VAL A 352 0.41 -14.26 -54.46
CA VAL A 352 1.51 -15.14 -54.85
C VAL A 352 1.99 -14.69 -56.23
N ARG A 353 3.14 -14.03 -56.31
CA ARG A 353 3.82 -13.83 -57.60
C ARG A 353 4.22 -15.22 -58.10
N GLN A 354 3.40 -15.80 -58.97
CA GLN A 354 3.80 -16.91 -59.82
C GLN A 354 4.83 -16.37 -60.83
N THR A 355 6.10 -16.31 -60.42
CA THR A 355 7.20 -16.33 -61.39
C THR A 355 7.52 -17.78 -61.70
N SER A 356 6.64 -18.43 -62.47
CA SER A 356 6.99 -19.62 -63.23
C SER A 356 7.69 -19.16 -64.50
N GLN A 357 8.99 -18.88 -64.43
CA GLN A 357 9.82 -18.98 -65.63
C GLN A 357 10.26 -20.43 -65.75
N CYS A 358 9.51 -21.15 -66.60
CA CYS A 358 9.92 -22.39 -67.21
C CYS A 358 11.27 -22.15 -67.90
N LEU A 359 12.35 -22.74 -67.40
CA LEU A 359 13.55 -22.96 -68.19
C LEU A 359 13.29 -24.23 -69.00
N GLU A 360 12.69 -24.06 -70.18
CA GLU A 360 12.83 -25.03 -71.26
C GLU A 360 14.07 -24.69 -72.07
N LEU A 361 14.96 -25.69 -72.13
CA LEU A 361 16.15 -25.91 -72.98
C LEU A 361 17.43 -25.15 -72.65
#